data_AF-A0A5H2YX95-F1
#
_entry.id   AF-A0A5H2YX95-F1
#
_cell.length_a   1.000
_cell.length_b   1.000
_cell.length_c   1.000
_cell.angle_alpha   90.00
_cell.angle_beta   90.00
_cell.angle_gamma   90.00
#
_symmetry.space_group_name_H-M   'P 1'
#
loop_
_entity.id
_entity.type
_entity.pdbx_description
1 polymer ?
#
loop_
_entity_poly.entity_id
_entity_poly.type
_entity_poly.pdbx_seq_one_letter_code
_entity_poly.pdbx_strand_id
1 'polypeptide(L)'
;MACMCAKRNAVISTDLMRGGCEIRDPQSAGSVWVNRGGVGVTAQSQGSFYRAWLSDKDDAGDATVPAHSGLAPRTHVPFFAQMRGFEHQGSYKDGPVQAVTLYSLISLACKAEKPA
;
A
#
# COMPACT_ATOMS: atom_id res chain seq x y z
N MET A 1 24.76 31.15 11.69
CA MET A 1 23.39 30.62 11.92
C MET A 1 23.42 29.13 11.66
N ALA A 2 23.68 28.33 12.70
CA ALA A 2 23.79 26.87 12.57
C ALA A 2 22.40 26.26 12.75
N CYS A 3 21.89 25.60 11.70
CA CYS A 3 20.71 24.76 11.81
C CYS A 3 21.10 23.51 12.61
N MET A 4 20.83 23.51 13.90
CA MET A 4 20.98 22.32 14.75
C MET A 4 19.87 21.34 14.38
N CYS A 5 20.17 20.37 13.52
CA CYS A 5 19.30 19.22 13.33
C CYS A 5 19.52 18.28 14.53
N ALA A 6 18.73 18.48 15.60
CA ALA A 6 18.75 17.61 16.76
C ALA A 6 18.38 16.18 16.34
N LYS A 7 19.22 15.19 16.69
CA LYS A 7 18.89 13.77 16.51
C LYS A 7 17.65 13.45 17.35
N ARG A 8 16.52 13.22 16.69
CA ARG A 8 15.26 12.84 17.35
C ARG A 8 15.29 11.35 17.65
N ASN A 9 15.20 10.99 18.93
CA ASN A 9 15.12 9.60 19.38
C ASN A 9 13.68 9.09 19.24
N ALA A 10 13.21 8.92 18.00
CA ALA A 10 11.91 8.35 17.73
C ALA A 10 11.89 6.87 18.12
N VAL A 11 10.83 6.44 18.81
CA VAL A 11 10.63 5.05 19.23
C VAL A 11 9.62 4.42 18.28
N ILE A 12 9.98 3.29 17.70
CA ILE A 12 9.08 2.47 16.88
C ILE A 12 8.54 1.37 17.77
N SER A 13 7.22 1.23 17.80
CA SER A 13 6.52 0.17 18.52
C SER A 13 5.55 -0.53 17.59
N THR A 14 5.58 -1.86 17.58
CA THR A 14 4.64 -2.68 16.82
C THR A 14 3.70 -3.36 17.81
N ASP A 15 2.41 -3.07 17.70
CA ASP A 15 1.36 -3.80 18.39
C ASP A 15 0.82 -4.87 17.44
N LEU A 16 1.41 -6.07 17.55
CA LEU A 16 1.03 -7.23 16.75
C LEU A 16 -0.38 -7.73 17.06
N MET A 17 -0.95 -7.38 18.22
CA MET A 17 -2.32 -7.78 18.61
C MET A 17 -3.39 -6.84 18.06
N ARG A 18 -3.04 -5.59 17.74
CA ARG A 18 -3.94 -4.58 17.15
C ARG A 18 -3.64 -4.28 15.68
N GLY A 19 -2.73 -5.04 15.05
CA GLY A 19 -2.34 -4.82 13.66
C GLY A 19 -1.85 -3.39 13.45
N GLY A 20 -0.90 -2.90 14.25
CA GLY A 20 -0.48 -1.50 14.19
C GLY A 20 1.01 -1.29 14.40
N CYS A 21 1.56 -0.31 13.68
CA CYS A 21 2.87 0.27 13.95
C CYS A 21 2.70 1.72 14.38
N GLU A 22 3.26 2.09 15.52
CA GLU A 22 3.30 3.47 16.00
C GLU A 22 4.75 3.94 16.10
N ILE A 23 5.03 5.10 15.51
CA ILE A 23 6.27 5.84 15.67
C ILE A 23 5.97 7.03 16.56
N ARG A 24 6.60 7.08 17.74
CA ARG A 24 6.41 8.17 18.71
C ARG A 24 7.67 9.01 18.83
N ASP A 25 7.51 10.32 18.87
CA ASP A 25 8.57 11.28 19.20
C ASP A 25 8.42 11.72 20.68
N PRO A 26 9.05 11.03 21.64
CA PRO A 26 8.90 11.35 23.06
C PRO A 26 9.46 12.73 23.43
N GLN A 27 10.33 13.33 22.61
CA GLN A 27 10.90 14.65 22.86
C GLN A 27 9.91 15.78 22.56
N SER A 28 8.81 15.48 21.88
CA SER A 28 7.73 16.42 21.60
C SER A 28 6.61 16.42 22.65
N ALA A 29 6.71 15.56 23.67
CA ALA A 29 5.77 15.49 24.78
C ALA A 29 6.04 16.58 25.83
N GLY A 30 5.02 16.92 26.61
CA GLY A 30 5.09 17.89 27.71
C GLY A 30 4.28 19.16 27.44
N SER A 31 4.70 20.25 28.08
CA SER A 31 3.97 21.51 28.10
C SER A 31 4.12 22.27 26.78
N VAL A 32 3.03 22.41 26.02
CA VAL A 32 2.99 23.12 24.73
C VAL A 32 2.03 24.29 24.78
N TRP A 33 2.35 25.34 24.02
CA TRP A 33 1.46 26.48 23.82
C TRP A 33 0.48 26.19 22.68
N VAL A 34 -0.81 26.32 22.97
CA VAL A 34 -1.88 26.15 21.97
C VAL A 34 -2.79 27.38 21.96
N ASN A 35 -3.27 27.75 20.78
CA ASN A 35 -4.30 28.78 20.65
C ASN A 35 -5.67 28.13 20.87
N ARG A 36 -6.42 28.63 21.85
CA ARG A 36 -7.79 28.16 22.13
C ARG A 36 -8.73 29.36 22.05
N GLY A 37 -9.24 29.64 20.86
CA GLY A 37 -10.19 30.73 20.61
C GLY A 37 -9.57 32.13 20.75
N GLY A 38 -8.33 32.32 20.29
CA GLY A 38 -7.63 33.61 20.35
C GLY A 38 -6.81 33.83 21.62
N VAL A 39 -6.95 32.97 22.64
CA VAL A 39 -6.17 33.00 23.88
C VAL A 39 -5.09 31.92 23.84
N GLY A 40 -3.85 32.30 24.16
CA GLY A 40 -2.75 31.34 24.33
C GLY A 40 -2.85 30.64 25.67
N VAL A 41 -2.97 29.31 25.64
CA VAL A 41 -3.02 28.48 26.85
C VAL A 41 -1.93 27.42 26.81
N THR A 42 -1.43 27.07 27.99
CA THR A 42 -0.50 25.96 28.15
C THR A 42 -1.30 24.65 28.26
N ALA A 43 -0.99 23.69 27.40
CA ALA A 43 -1.60 22.37 27.40
C ALA A 43 -0.54 21.27 27.55
N GLN A 44 -0.92 20.16 28.18
CA GLN A 44 -0.08 18.97 28.23
C GLN A 44 -0.26 18.16 26.95
N SER A 45 0.81 17.99 26.19
CA SER A 45 0.87 17.16 24.99
C SER A 45 1.49 15.80 25.32
N GLN A 46 0.95 14.74 24.71
CA GLN A 46 1.54 13.41 24.76
C GLN A 46 2.67 13.21 23.73
N GLY A 47 2.97 14.25 22.96
CA GLY A 47 3.92 14.21 21.85
C GLY A 47 3.28 13.81 20.53
N SER A 48 4.02 14.08 19.46
CA SER A 48 3.71 13.66 18.10
C SER A 48 3.90 12.16 17.97
N PHE A 49 2.92 11.53 17.33
CA PHE A 49 3.01 10.13 16.94
C PHE A 49 2.44 9.94 15.53
N TYR A 50 2.97 8.96 14.82
CA TYR A 50 2.44 8.46 13.56
C TYR A 50 1.97 7.04 13.79
N ARG A 51 0.77 6.72 13.32
CA ARG A 51 0.21 5.38 13.43
C ARG A 51 -0.13 4.85 12.05
N ALA A 52 0.38 3.67 11.74
CA ALA A 52 0.03 2.88 10.58
C ALA A 52 -0.70 1.61 11.06
N TRP A 53 -1.73 1.20 10.32
CA TRP A 53 -2.40 -0.07 10.55
C TRP A 53 -1.80 -1.12 9.61
N LEU A 54 -1.33 -2.21 10.19
CA LEU A 54 -0.86 -3.42 9.52
C LEU A 54 -2.06 -4.35 9.40
N SER A 55 -2.44 -4.72 8.17
CA SER A 55 -3.52 -5.69 7.95
C SER A 55 -3.10 -7.09 8.41
N ASP A 56 -4.02 -7.82 9.05
CA ASP A 56 -3.75 -9.13 9.68
C ASP A 56 -3.37 -10.25 8.69
N LYS A 57 -3.64 -10.08 7.40
CA LYS A 57 -3.28 -10.99 6.32
C LYS A 57 -3.06 -10.21 5.02
N ASP A 58 -2.17 -10.73 4.17
CA ASP A 58 -2.17 -10.36 2.76
C ASP A 58 -3.58 -10.58 2.20
N ASP A 59 -4.08 -9.62 1.42
CA ASP A 59 -5.39 -9.72 0.80
C ASP A 59 -5.51 -11.04 0.02
N ALA A 60 -6.73 -11.58 -0.02
CA ALA A 60 -7.04 -12.72 -0.87
C ALA A 60 -6.51 -12.49 -2.30
N GLY A 61 -6.04 -13.56 -2.94
CA GLY A 61 -5.35 -13.49 -4.22
C GLY A 61 -5.33 -14.84 -4.92
N ASP A 62 -4.34 -15.07 -5.76
CA ASP A 62 -4.15 -16.37 -6.45
C ASP A 62 -3.31 -17.36 -5.62
N ALA A 63 -3.33 -17.26 -4.29
CA ALA A 63 -2.49 -18.00 -3.36
C ALA A 63 -0.97 -17.68 -3.39
N THR A 64 -0.52 -16.71 -4.21
CA THR A 64 0.85 -16.17 -4.15
C THR A 64 0.87 -14.65 -4.26
N VAL A 65 0.06 -14.09 -5.15
CA VAL A 65 -0.06 -12.66 -5.42
C VAL A 65 -1.38 -12.15 -4.85
N PRO A 66 -1.36 -11.14 -3.96
CA PRO A 66 -2.57 -10.56 -3.40
C PRO A 66 -3.37 -9.79 -4.46
N ALA A 67 -4.71 -9.76 -4.33
CA ALA A 67 -5.59 -9.17 -5.35
C ALA A 67 -5.28 -7.69 -5.63
N HIS A 68 -4.90 -6.89 -4.62
CA HIS A 68 -4.58 -5.48 -4.85
C HIS A 68 -3.34 -5.32 -5.75
N SER A 69 -2.34 -6.22 -5.62
CA SER A 69 -1.15 -6.23 -6.48
C SER A 69 -1.51 -6.65 -7.90
N GLY A 70 -2.32 -7.72 -8.05
CA GLY A 70 -2.83 -8.15 -9.36
C GLY A 70 -3.70 -7.12 -10.06
N LEU A 71 -4.33 -6.21 -9.31
CA LEU A 71 -5.14 -5.10 -9.85
C LEU A 71 -4.31 -3.87 -10.27
N ALA A 72 -3.06 -3.74 -9.82
CA ALA A 72 -2.22 -2.56 -10.08
C ALA A 72 -2.09 -2.20 -11.59
N PRO A 73 -2.01 -3.15 -12.54
CA PRO A 73 -1.91 -2.83 -13.95
C PRO A 73 -3.20 -2.24 -14.55
N ARG A 74 -4.38 -2.41 -13.93
CA ARG A 74 -5.70 -2.12 -14.53
C ARG A 74 -5.83 -0.71 -15.13
N THR A 75 -5.20 0.29 -14.52
CA THR A 75 -5.26 1.69 -14.99
C THR A 75 -4.20 2.05 -16.03
N HIS A 76 -3.28 1.13 -16.33
CA HIS A 76 -2.11 1.36 -17.19
C HIS A 76 -2.09 0.49 -18.45
N VAL A 77 -3.08 -0.40 -18.61
CA VAL A 77 -3.14 -1.35 -19.74
C VAL A 77 -4.42 -1.17 -20.55
N PRO A 78 -4.38 -1.36 -21.88
CA PRO A 78 -5.54 -1.17 -22.75
C PRO A 78 -6.59 -2.30 -22.61
N PHE A 79 -6.21 -3.44 -22.06
CA PHE A 79 -7.08 -4.57 -21.78
C PHE A 79 -6.67 -5.22 -20.46
N PHE A 80 -7.66 -5.51 -19.62
CA PHE A 80 -7.47 -6.14 -18.32
C PHE A 80 -8.59 -7.15 -18.06
N ALA A 81 -8.23 -8.38 -17.70
CA ALA A 81 -9.17 -9.42 -17.30
C ALA A 81 -8.98 -9.75 -15.82
N GLN A 82 -9.98 -9.42 -15.00
CA GLN A 82 -10.01 -9.84 -13.60
C GLN A 82 -10.61 -11.24 -13.52
N MET A 83 -9.83 -12.21 -13.08
CA MET A 83 -10.23 -13.62 -13.05
C MET A 83 -10.16 -14.18 -11.63
N ARG A 84 -10.88 -15.27 -11.37
CA ARG A 84 -10.99 -15.92 -10.06
C ARG A 84 -11.03 -17.43 -10.24
N GLY A 85 -10.71 -18.18 -9.18
CA GLY A 85 -10.92 -19.62 -9.13
C GLY A 85 -9.72 -20.47 -9.56
N PHE A 86 -8.53 -19.88 -9.64
CA PHE A 86 -7.29 -20.61 -9.88
C PHE A 86 -6.19 -20.14 -8.92
N GLU A 87 -5.23 -21.03 -8.66
CA GLU A 87 -3.99 -20.73 -7.97
C GLU A 87 -2.91 -20.28 -8.95
N HIS A 88 -1.93 -19.52 -8.45
CA HIS A 88 -0.84 -18.93 -9.21
C HIS A 88 -0.10 -19.96 -10.06
N GLN A 89 0.36 -21.05 -9.44
CA GLN A 89 1.14 -22.11 -10.07
C GLN A 89 0.34 -22.88 -11.15
N GLY A 90 -0.98 -22.95 -11.02
CA GLY A 90 -1.87 -23.65 -11.93
C GLY A 90 -2.53 -22.76 -12.97
N SER A 91 -2.31 -21.44 -12.92
CA SER A 91 -3.07 -20.43 -13.67
C SER A 91 -3.15 -20.72 -15.18
N TYR A 92 -2.05 -21.07 -15.84
CA TYR A 92 -2.06 -21.35 -17.28
C TYR A 92 -2.66 -22.70 -17.70
N LYS A 93 -3.02 -23.57 -16.74
CA LYS A 93 -3.80 -24.78 -17.02
C LYS A 93 -5.31 -24.50 -17.02
N ASP A 94 -5.72 -23.35 -16.51
CA ASP A 94 -7.12 -22.93 -16.46
C ASP A 94 -7.63 -22.50 -17.85
N GLY A 95 -8.75 -23.07 -18.27
CA GLY A 95 -9.34 -22.83 -19.60
C GLY A 95 -9.66 -21.35 -19.85
N PRO A 96 -10.32 -20.65 -18.91
CA PRO A 96 -10.51 -19.20 -18.99
C PRO A 96 -9.19 -18.41 -19.18
N VAL A 97 -8.12 -18.73 -18.43
CA VAL A 97 -6.82 -18.04 -18.58
C VAL A 97 -6.24 -18.26 -19.99
N GLN A 98 -6.34 -19.48 -20.51
CA GLN A 98 -5.93 -19.81 -21.88
C GLN A 98 -6.74 -19.03 -22.93
N ALA A 99 -8.05 -18.92 -22.73
CA ALA A 99 -8.92 -18.17 -23.64
C ALA A 99 -8.58 -16.67 -23.67
N VAL A 100 -8.34 -16.06 -22.52
CA VAL A 100 -7.90 -14.65 -22.41
C VAL A 100 -6.53 -14.45 -23.07
N THR A 101 -5.61 -15.40 -22.88
CA THR A 101 -4.28 -15.37 -23.49
C THR A 101 -4.40 -15.42 -25.02
N LEU A 102 -5.20 -16.35 -25.56
CA LEU A 102 -5.43 -16.49 -27.00
C LEU A 102 -6.10 -15.24 -27.60
N TYR A 103 -7.12 -14.70 -26.93
CA TYR A 103 -7.75 -13.43 -27.31
C TYR A 103 -6.73 -12.29 -27.42
N SER A 104 -5.84 -12.18 -26.43
CA SER A 104 -4.80 -11.14 -26.40
C SER A 104 -3.82 -11.30 -27.58
N LEU A 105 -3.38 -12.52 -27.86
CA LEU A 105 -2.49 -12.82 -28.99
C LEU A 105 -3.13 -12.45 -30.33
N ILE A 106 -4.38 -12.85 -30.56
CA ILE A 106 -5.12 -12.54 -31.79
C ILE A 106 -5.27 -11.02 -31.93
N SER A 107 -5.65 -10.33 -30.84
CA SER A 107 -5.82 -8.88 -30.83
C SER A 107 -4.53 -8.12 -31.14
N LEU A 108 -3.37 -8.63 -30.71
CA LEU A 108 -2.07 -8.07 -31.06
C LEU A 108 -1.69 -8.37 -32.51
N ALA A 109 -1.90 -9.60 -32.99
CA ALA A 109 -1.61 -9.99 -34.36
C ALA A 109 -2.41 -9.17 -35.38
N CYS A 110 -3.68 -8.85 -35.09
CA CYS A 110 -4.50 -7.97 -35.93
C CYS A 110 -3.95 -6.54 -36.06
N LYS A 111 -3.07 -6.10 -35.14
CA LYS A 111 -2.45 -4.77 -35.16
C LYS A 111 -1.04 -4.79 -35.77
N ALA A 112 -0.49 -5.95 -36.10
CA ALA A 112 0.84 -6.06 -36.66
C ALA A 112 0.84 -5.63 -38.14
N GLU A 113 1.81 -4.79 -38.51
CA GLU A 113 2.08 -4.50 -39.92
C GLU A 113 2.75 -5.72 -40.58
N LYS A 114 2.50 -5.93 -41.87
CA LYS A 114 3.19 -6.99 -42.60
C LYS A 114 4.68 -6.66 -42.67
N PRO A 115 5.57 -7.63 -42.40
CA PRO A 115 6.99 -7.45 -42.67
C PRO A 115 7.18 -7.17 -44.18
N ALA A 116 8.07 -6.22 -44.48
CA ALA A 116 8.39 -5.77 -45.84
C ALA A 116 8.94 -6.90 -46.72
#